data_AF-A0A9D2ILS1-F1
#
_entry.id   AF-A0A9D2ILS1-F1
#
_cell.length_a   1.000
_cell.length_b   1.000
_cell.length_c   1.000
_cell.angle_alpha   90.00
_cell.angle_beta   90.00
_cell.angle_gamma   90.00
#
_symmetry.space_group_name_H-M   'P 1'
#
loop_
_entity.id
_entity.type
_entity.pdbx_description
1 polymer ?
#
loop_
_entity_poly.entity_id
_entity_poly.type
_entity_poly.pdbx_seq_one_letter_code
_entity_poly.pdbx_strand_id
1 'polypeptide(L)'
;MKVEDLAGVGLSDATKGYIGIYLKLSDLFGELSDVSEREYGLQGDAINEAAYNALAEAQSEVLKLAMTNVKHRILSEENHTEI
;
A
#
# COMPACT_ATOMS: atom_id res chain seq x y z
N MET A 1 5.10 4.93 8.60
CA MET A 1 5.25 5.90 7.50
C MET A 1 3.85 6.35 7.15
N LYS A 2 3.59 7.65 7.09
CA LYS A 2 2.29 8.23 6.76
C LYS A 2 2.35 8.90 5.39
N VAL A 3 1.19 9.20 4.80
CA VAL A 3 1.13 9.89 3.50
C VAL A 3 1.80 11.26 3.55
N GLU A 4 1.73 11.93 4.70
CA GLU A 4 2.40 13.21 4.92
C GLU A 4 3.93 13.08 4.83
N ASP A 5 4.50 11.90 5.11
CA ASP A 5 5.94 11.63 4.93
C ASP A 5 6.35 11.57 3.44
N LEU A 6 5.38 11.50 2.52
CA LEU A 6 5.60 11.55 1.07
C LEU A 6 5.57 13.00 0.53
N ALA A 7 5.34 14.00 1.38
CA ALA A 7 5.39 15.39 0.99
C ALA A 7 6.81 15.77 0.55
N GLY A 8 6.94 16.32 -0.66
CA GLY A 8 8.23 16.70 -1.24
C GLY A 8 8.92 15.60 -2.06
N VAL A 9 8.46 14.36 -1.98
CA VAL A 9 8.84 13.33 -2.96
C VAL A 9 8.09 13.68 -4.26
N GLY A 10 8.79 13.85 -5.38
CA GLY A 10 8.25 14.29 -6.69
C GLY A 10 7.20 13.37 -7.35
N LEU A 11 6.47 12.58 -6.55
CA LEU A 11 5.40 11.69 -6.94
C LEU A 11 4.16 12.47 -7.36
N SER A 12 3.38 11.90 -8.29
CA SER A 12 2.05 12.42 -8.64
C SER A 12 1.11 12.29 -7.45
N ASP A 13 0.06 13.10 -7.44
CA ASP A 13 -1.02 12.96 -6.47
C ASP A 13 -1.67 11.57 -6.54
N ALA A 14 -1.75 10.98 -7.74
CA ALA A 14 -2.23 9.61 -7.92
C ALA A 14 -1.31 8.57 -7.24
N THR A 15 0.01 8.64 -7.44
CA THR A 15 0.95 7.73 -6.78
C THR A 15 0.93 7.92 -5.27
N LYS A 16 0.87 9.16 -4.77
CA LYS A 16 0.71 9.43 -3.32
C LYS A 16 -0.59 8.83 -2.79
N GLY A 17 -1.67 8.92 -3.55
CA GLY A 17 -2.96 8.29 -3.23
C GLY A 17 -2.85 6.77 -3.08
N TYR A 18 -2.23 6.09 -4.05
CA TYR A 18 -2.03 4.64 -3.97
C TYR A 18 -1.13 4.24 -2.79
N ILE A 19 -0.01 4.94 -2.56
CA ILE A 19 0.85 4.65 -1.40
C ILE A 19 0.07 4.88 -0.09
N GLY A 20 -0.77 5.91 -0.03
CA GLY A 20 -1.62 6.14 1.13
C GLY A 20 -2.62 5.04 1.41
N ILE A 21 -3.22 4.47 0.36
CA ILE A 21 -4.09 3.29 0.51
C ILE A 21 -3.27 2.09 1.00
N TYR A 22 -2.08 1.85 0.43
CA TYR A 22 -1.19 0.77 0.87
C TYR A 22 -0.86 0.87 2.36
N LEU A 23 -0.52 2.07 2.85
CA LEU A 23 -0.21 2.30 4.26
C LEU A 23 -1.41 2.03 5.18
N LYS A 24 -2.62 2.46 4.79
CA LYS A 24 -3.86 2.16 5.55
C LYS A 24 -4.13 0.66 5.66
N LEU A 25 -3.85 -0.10 4.60
CA LEU A 25 -3.98 -1.56 4.64
C LEU A 25 -2.95 -2.19 5.58
N SER A 26 -1.74 -1.65 5.65
CA SER A 26 -0.71 -2.09 6.61
C SER A 26 -1.12 -1.81 8.05
N ASP A 27 -1.67 -0.62 8.31
CA ASP A 27 -2.17 -0.27 9.64
C ASP A 27 -3.30 -1.21 10.06
N LEU A 28 -4.26 -1.50 9.16
CA LEU A 28 -5.35 -2.43 9.42
C LEU A 28 -4.87 -3.87 9.68
N PHE A 29 -3.81 -4.32 8.99
CA PHE A 29 -3.19 -5.62 9.26
C PHE A 29 -2.66 -5.68 10.70
N GLY A 30 -1.93 -4.63 11.12
CA GLY A 30 -1.41 -4.52 12.49
C GLY A 30 -2.54 -4.48 13.53
N GLU A 31 -3.59 -3.70 13.30
CA GLU A 31 -4.75 -3.64 14.19
C GLU A 31 -5.44 -5.00 14.36
N LEU A 32 -5.58 -5.78 13.28
CA LEU A 32 -6.11 -7.15 13.37
C LEU A 32 -5.21 -8.07 14.18
N SER A 33 -3.89 -7.97 13.99
CA SER A 33 -2.91 -8.72 14.77
C SER A 33 -3.01 -8.41 16.26
N ASP A 34 -3.02 -7.13 16.61
CA ASP A 34 -3.12 -6.66 17.98
C ASP A 34 -4.41 -7.10 18.68
N VAL A 35 -5.54 -7.11 17.96
CA VAL A 35 -6.83 -7.55 18.51
C VAL A 35 -6.84 -9.06 18.69
N SER A 36 -6.39 -9.82 17.70
CA SER A 36 -6.43 -11.28 17.78
C SER A 36 -5.39 -11.85 18.73
N GLU A 37 -4.24 -11.22 18.92
CA GLU A 37 -3.28 -11.58 19.96
C GLU A 37 -3.88 -11.38 21.37
N ARG A 38 -4.61 -10.27 21.58
CA ARG A 38 -5.27 -9.99 22.87
C ARG A 38 -6.36 -11.01 23.20
N GLU A 39 -7.18 -11.39 22.22
CA GLU A 39 -8.32 -12.28 22.45
C GLU A 39 -7.95 -13.77 22.40
N TYR A 40 -7.01 -14.15 21.53
CA TYR A 40 -6.72 -15.54 21.21
C TYR A 40 -5.26 -15.96 21.43
N GLY A 41 -4.39 -15.04 21.86
CA GLY A 41 -2.97 -15.30 22.08
C GLY A 41 -2.30 -15.87 20.83
N LEU A 42 -1.56 -16.98 21.00
CA LEU A 42 -0.82 -17.63 19.92
C LEU A 42 -1.70 -18.18 18.77
N GLN A 43 -3.02 -18.27 18.95
CA GLN A 43 -3.95 -18.70 17.89
C GLN A 43 -4.43 -17.53 17.02
N GLY A 44 -4.12 -16.28 17.38
CA GLY A 44 -4.60 -15.10 16.69
C GLY A 44 -4.25 -15.09 15.20
N ASP A 45 -3.04 -15.52 14.85
CA ASP A 45 -2.59 -15.57 13.45
C ASP A 45 -3.35 -16.62 12.62
N ALA A 46 -3.62 -17.79 13.19
CA ALA A 46 -4.37 -18.84 12.50
C ALA A 46 -5.83 -18.42 12.27
N ILE A 47 -6.43 -17.70 13.23
CA ILE A 47 -7.79 -17.16 13.11
C ILE A 47 -7.84 -16.05 12.06
N ASN A 48 -6.80 -15.22 11.98
CA ASN A 48 -6.71 -14.11 11.04
C ASN A 48 -6.24 -14.49 9.64
N GLU A 49 -5.81 -15.74 9.39
CA GLU A 49 -5.16 -16.16 8.14
C GLU A 49 -5.88 -15.66 6.89
N ALA A 50 -7.20 -15.89 6.81
CA ALA A 50 -7.99 -15.44 5.66
C ALA A 50 -8.03 -13.91 5.49
N ALA A 51 -8.11 -13.17 6.60
CA ALA A 51 -8.10 -11.71 6.58
C ALA A 51 -6.71 -11.15 6.21
N TYR A 52 -5.64 -11.73 6.76
CA TYR A 52 -4.26 -11.39 6.42
C TYR A 52 -3.97 -11.62 4.94
N ASN A 53 -4.40 -12.76 4.39
CA ASN A 53 -4.23 -13.04 2.96
C ASN A 53 -4.96 -12.01 2.10
N ALA A 54 -6.22 -11.67 2.43
CA ALA A 54 -6.98 -10.66 1.69
C ALA A 54 -6.32 -9.27 1.76
N LEU A 55 -5.79 -8.87 2.91
CA LEU A 55 -5.08 -7.61 3.07
C LEU A 55 -3.76 -7.58 2.30
N ALA A 56 -3.00 -8.67 2.33
CA ALA A 56 -1.75 -8.81 1.58
C ALA A 56 -2.00 -8.75 0.06
N GLU A 57 -3.05 -9.39 -0.44
CA GLU A 57 -3.47 -9.31 -1.84
C GLU A 57 -3.86 -7.87 -2.22
N ALA A 58 -4.68 -7.21 -1.39
CA ALA A 58 -5.08 -5.82 -1.62
C ALA A 58 -3.87 -4.87 -1.65
N GLN A 59 -2.92 -5.04 -0.72
CA GLN A 59 -1.66 -4.28 -0.69
C GLN A 59 -0.85 -4.48 -1.98
N SER A 60 -0.74 -5.74 -2.45
CA SER A 60 -0.02 -6.08 -3.68
C SER A 60 -0.65 -5.39 -4.90
N GLU A 61 -1.97 -5.44 -5.04
CA GLU A 61 -2.67 -4.80 -6.16
C GLU A 61 -2.56 -3.27 -6.13
N VAL A 62 -2.69 -2.66 -4.95
CA VAL A 62 -2.51 -1.21 -4.80
C VAL A 62 -1.09 -0.77 -5.14
N LEU A 63 -0.08 -1.54 -4.73
CA LEU A 63 1.32 -1.26 -5.09
C LEU A 63 1.56 -1.39 -6.60
N LYS A 64 0.96 -2.38 -7.26
CA LYS A 64 1.02 -2.52 -8.73
C LYS A 64 0.41 -1.30 -9.43
N LEU A 65 -0.69 -0.75 -8.92
CA LEU A 65 -1.29 0.48 -9.46
C LEU A 65 -0.36 1.69 -9.29
N ALA A 66 0.28 1.83 -8.13
CA ALA A 66 1.28 2.86 -7.89
C ALA A 66 2.44 2.78 -8.90
N MET A 67 2.99 1.58 -9.08
CA MET A 67 4.09 1.32 -10.02
C MET A 67 3.67 1.58 -11.47
N THR A 68 2.45 1.18 -11.84
CA THR A 68 1.90 1.40 -13.18
C THR A 68 1.75 2.90 -13.46
N ASN A 69 1.26 3.67 -12.49
CA ASN A 69 1.16 5.12 -12.62
C ASN A 69 2.54 5.78 -12.82
N VAL A 70 3.54 5.37 -12.03
CA VAL A 70 4.92 5.87 -12.18
C VAL A 70 5.49 5.53 -13.56
N LYS A 71 5.34 4.28 -14.03
CA LYS A 71 5.81 3.86 -15.36
C LYS A 71 5.18 4.66 -16.48
N HIS A 72 3.85 4.83 -16.46
CA HIS A 72 3.16 5.62 -17.47
C HIS A 72 3.66 7.07 -17.53
N ARG A 73 3.93 7.66 -16.37
CA ARG A 73 4.46 9.03 -16.29
C ARG A 73 5.86 9.15 -16.88
N ILE A 74 6.79 8.27 -16.50
CA ILE A 74 8.15 8.27 -17.03
C ILE A 74 8.13 8.14 -18.56
N LEU A 75 7.39 7.17 -19.09
CA LEU A 75 7.29 6.96 -20.54
C LEU A 75 6.64 8.15 -21.26
N SER A 76 5.67 8.82 -20.63
CA SER A 76 5.08 10.03 -21.21
C SER A 76 6.05 11.21 -21.20
N GLU A 77 6.84 11.36 -20.13
CA GLU A 77 7.81 12.44 -19.99
C GLU A 77 8.99 12.24 -20.97
N GLU A 78 9.49 11.01 -21.14
CA GLU A 78 10.54 10.66 -22.13
C GLU A 78 10.11 10.98 -23.56
N ASN A 79 8.88 10.63 -23.95
CA ASN A 79 8.33 10.91 -25.27
C ASN A 79 8.12 12.40 -25.57
N HIS A 80 8.04 13.27 -24.54
CA HIS A 80 7.91 14.71 -24.71
C HIS A 80 9.25 15.46 -24.74
N THR A 81 10.35 14.80 -24.42
CA THR A 81 11.72 15.36 -24.48
C THR A 81 12.45 15.17 -25.81
N GLU A 82 11.86 14.44 -26.77
CA GLU A 82 12.36 14.36 -28.15
C GLU A 82 11.84 15.55 -28.99
N ILE A 83 12.44 16.75 -28.83
CA ILE A 83 12.27 17.89 -29.76
C ILE A 83 13.62 18.57 -29.99
#